data_AF-C1BG92-F1
#
_entry.id   AF-C1BG92-F1
#
_cell.length_a   1.000
_cell.length_b   1.000
_cell.length_c   1.000
_cell.angle_alpha   90.00
_cell.angle_beta   90.00
_cell.angle_gamma   90.00
#
_symmetry.space_group_name_H-M   'P 1'
#
loop_
_entity.id
_entity.type
_entity.pdbx_description
1 polymer ?
#
loop_
_entity_poly.entity_id
_entity_poly.type
_entity_poly.pdbx_seq_one_letter_code
_entity_poly.pdbx_strand_id
1 'polypeptide(L)'
;MSHRSERRGIHVDQSELLCTKGCGFYGNTAWQGLCSKCWREEYQQTRHKQIQEDHALAERCGCQSEQTCFASTPSCWAEVALDFKSRSPVANTECPA
;
A
#
# COMPACT_ATOMS: atom_id res chain seq x y z
N MET A 1 35.19 -20.34 29.81
CA MET A 1 35.11 -20.43 28.33
C MET A 1 34.87 -19.01 27.83
N SER A 2 35.82 -18.44 27.07
CA SER A 2 35.80 -17.03 26.66
C SER A 2 34.95 -16.90 25.39
N HIS A 3 33.79 -16.25 25.48
CA HIS A 3 32.98 -15.93 24.31
C HIS A 3 33.60 -14.75 23.57
N ARG A 4 34.48 -15.05 22.62
CA ARG A 4 34.96 -14.06 21.65
C ARG A 4 33.77 -13.70 20.76
N SER A 5 33.15 -12.56 21.02
CA SER A 5 32.15 -11.97 20.12
C SER A 5 32.87 -11.46 18.87
N GLU A 6 33.12 -12.38 17.94
CA GLU A 6 33.58 -12.06 16.59
C GLU A 6 32.54 -11.13 15.97
N ARG A 7 32.88 -9.84 15.85
CA ARG A 7 32.01 -8.87 15.17
C ARG A 7 31.89 -9.30 13.71
N ARG A 8 30.77 -9.94 13.37
CA ARG A 8 30.42 -10.18 11.96
C ARG A 8 30.24 -8.80 11.33
N GLY A 9 31.17 -8.40 10.47
CA GLY A 9 31.04 -7.17 9.70
C GLY A 9 29.81 -7.30 8.80
N ILE A 10 28.84 -6.40 8.96
CA ILE A 10 27.73 -6.29 8.02
C ILE A 10 28.24 -5.40 6.90
N HIS A 11 28.45 -5.98 5.72
CA HIS A 11 28.71 -5.22 4.52
C HIS A 11 27.37 -4.73 3.98
N VAL A 12 27.18 -3.41 3.96
CA VAL A 12 26.04 -2.74 3.32
C VAL A 12 26.64 -1.78 2.30
N ASP A 13 26.22 -1.91 1.05
CA ASP A 13 26.68 -1.00 0.01
C ASP A 13 26.06 0.38 0.20
N GLN A 14 26.80 1.44 -0.12
CA GLN A 14 26.30 2.81 0.03
C GLN A 14 25.06 3.07 -0.84
N SER A 15 24.94 2.38 -1.97
CA SER A 15 23.75 2.46 -2.83
C SER A 15 22.51 1.83 -2.20
N GLU A 16 22.65 0.79 -1.37
CA GLU A 16 21.54 0.11 -0.68
C GLU A 16 20.94 0.97 0.44
N LEU A 17 21.72 1.91 0.99
CA LEU A 17 21.25 2.87 1.99
C LEU A 17 20.45 4.03 1.37
N LEU A 18 20.71 4.34 0.09
CA LEU A 18 20.10 5.49 -0.57
C LEU A 18 18.68 5.20 -1.05
N CYS A 19 17.89 6.26 -1.19
CA CYS A 19 16.54 6.20 -1.69
C CYS A 19 16.53 5.56 -3.07
N THR A 20 15.66 4.58 -3.30
CA THR A 20 15.56 3.84 -4.58
C THR A 20 15.25 4.75 -5.78
N LYS A 21 14.67 5.94 -5.56
CA LYS A 21 14.43 6.95 -6.61
C LYS A 21 15.69 7.74 -7.01
N GLY A 22 16.82 7.53 -6.33
CA GLY A 22 18.09 8.21 -6.64
C GLY A 22 18.12 9.69 -6.23
N CYS A 23 17.31 10.12 -5.26
CA CYS A 23 17.24 11.53 -4.86
C CYS A 23 18.38 11.98 -3.92
N GLY A 24 19.34 11.11 -3.61
CA GLY A 24 20.50 11.41 -2.75
C GLY A 24 20.22 11.43 -1.24
N PHE A 25 18.99 11.14 -0.81
CA PHE A 25 18.63 10.96 0.60
C PHE A 25 18.62 9.48 0.95
N TYR A 26 18.77 9.14 2.24
CA TYR A 26 18.67 7.76 2.70
C TYR A 26 17.22 7.23 2.63
N GLY A 27 17.09 5.97 2.22
CA GLY A 27 15.83 5.24 2.15
C GLY A 27 15.52 4.54 3.48
N ASN A 28 14.24 4.27 3.72
CA ASN A 28 13.79 3.44 4.84
C ASN A 28 13.25 2.11 4.31
N THR A 29 13.68 0.98 4.88
CA THR A 29 13.20 -0.35 4.49
C THR A 29 11.70 -0.53 4.74
N ALA A 30 11.13 0.13 5.75
CA ALA A 30 9.68 0.10 6.02
C ALA A 30 8.86 0.75 4.89
N TRP A 31 9.47 1.65 4.09
CA TRP A 31 8.86 2.32 2.95
C TRP A 31 9.53 1.90 1.64
N GLN A 32 9.88 0.62 1.52
CA GLN A 32 10.45 0.04 0.29
C GLN A 32 11.76 0.69 -0.16
N GLY A 33 12.56 1.19 0.78
CA GLY A 33 13.80 1.91 0.47
C GLY A 33 13.57 3.34 -0.01
N LEU A 34 12.37 3.91 0.18
CA LEU A 34 12.09 5.30 -0.16
C LEU A 34 12.39 6.24 1.00
N CYS A 35 12.82 7.46 0.67
CA CYS A 35 12.90 8.55 1.65
C CYS A 35 11.49 9.10 1.96
N SER A 36 11.36 9.87 3.05
CA SER A 36 10.07 10.44 3.48
C SER A 36 9.40 11.34 2.42
N LYS A 37 10.18 12.01 1.57
CA LYS A 37 9.66 12.84 0.48
C LYS A 37 9.08 11.96 -0.64
N CYS A 38 9.89 11.06 -1.18
CA CYS A 38 9.48 10.19 -2.28
C CYS A 38 8.33 9.27 -1.88
N TRP A 39 8.34 8.76 -0.64
CA TRP A 39 7.25 7.94 -0.12
C TRP A 39 5.91 8.68 -0.13
N ARG A 40 5.87 9.95 0.30
CA ARG A 40 4.63 10.74 0.28
C ARG A 40 4.10 10.96 -1.13
N GLU A 41 4.99 11.24 -2.09
CA GLU A 41 4.61 11.43 -3.49
C GLU A 41 4.03 10.14 -4.10
N GLU A 42 4.66 8.99 -3.84
CA GLU A 42 4.20 7.66 -4.26
C GLU A 42 2.84 7.31 -3.63
N TYR A 43 2.72 7.56 -2.31
CA TYR A 43 1.51 7.29 -1.54
C TYR A 43 0.33 8.15 -2.01
N GLN A 44 0.57 9.45 -2.27
CA GLN A 44 -0.44 10.33 -2.83
C GLN A 44 -0.88 9.85 -4.21
N GLN A 45 0.03 9.52 -5.12
CA GLN A 45 -0.36 9.01 -6.44
C GLN A 45 -1.19 7.74 -6.36
N THR A 46 -0.80 6.80 -5.48
CA THR A 46 -1.52 5.55 -5.27
C THR A 46 -2.93 5.81 -4.72
N ARG A 47 -3.05 6.70 -3.74
CA ARG A 47 -4.34 7.17 -3.19
C ARG A 47 -5.23 7.78 -4.26
N HIS A 48 -4.70 8.68 -5.09
CA HIS A 48 -5.50 9.34 -6.13
C HIS A 48 -5.99 8.35 -7.19
N LYS A 49 -5.14 7.40 -7.61
CA LYS A 49 -5.55 6.32 -8.52
C LYS A 49 -6.65 5.47 -7.89
N GLN A 50 -6.51 5.08 -6.62
CA GLN A 50 -7.53 4.30 -5.93
C GLN A 50 -8.87 5.05 -5.85
N ILE A 51 -8.86 6.35 -5.52
CA ILE A 51 -10.09 7.16 -5.47
C ILE A 51 -10.76 7.23 -6.85
N GLN A 52 -9.97 7.40 -7.92
CA GLN A 52 -10.52 7.41 -9.29
C GLN A 52 -11.12 6.06 -9.67
N GLU A 53 -10.46 4.96 -9.32
CA GLU A 53 -10.97 3.61 -9.55
C GLU A 53 -12.25 3.35 -8.77
N ASP A 54 -12.29 3.69 -7.47
CA ASP A 54 -13.49 3.59 -6.63
C ASP A 54 -14.64 4.43 -7.19
N HIS A 55 -14.36 5.64 -7.67
CA HIS A 55 -15.36 6.48 -8.32
C HIS A 55 -15.92 5.84 -9.60
N ALA A 56 -15.06 5.33 -10.47
CA ALA A 56 -15.48 4.67 -11.70
C ALA A 56 -16.25 3.35 -11.43
N LEU A 57 -15.89 2.63 -10.36
CA LEU A 57 -16.62 1.45 -9.90
C LEU A 57 -17.98 1.84 -9.35
N ALA A 58 -18.08 2.91 -8.55
CA ALA A 58 -19.35 3.42 -8.03
C ALA A 58 -20.30 3.84 -9.16
N GLU A 59 -19.79 4.52 -10.19
CA GLU A 59 -20.57 4.88 -11.39
C GLU A 59 -21.05 3.64 -12.16
N ARG A 60 -20.19 2.63 -12.31
CA ARG A 60 -20.53 1.37 -13.01
C ARG A 60 -21.49 0.50 -12.21
N CYS A 61 -21.40 0.55 -10.90
CA CYS A 61 -22.31 -0.06 -9.94
C CYS A 61 -23.60 0.77 -9.75
N GLY A 62 -23.80 1.82 -10.55
CA GLY A 62 -25.04 2.57 -10.66
C GLY A 62 -26.20 1.67 -11.06
N CYS A 63 -26.78 0.99 -10.06
CA CYS A 63 -28.11 0.41 -10.14
C CYS A 63 -29.06 1.51 -10.62
N GLN A 64 -29.58 1.34 -11.82
CA GLN A 64 -30.70 2.14 -12.28
C GLN A 64 -31.91 1.83 -11.39
N SER A 65 -32.56 2.90 -10.93
CA SER A 65 -33.86 2.97 -10.24
C SER A 65 -33.89 2.79 -8.71
N GLU A 66 -34.54 3.76 -8.08
CA GLU A 66 -34.78 3.91 -6.63
C GLU A 66 -35.74 2.86 -6.02
N GLN A 67 -36.05 1.75 -6.72
CA GLN A 67 -37.09 0.81 -6.29
C GLN A 67 -36.67 -0.68 -6.16
N THR A 68 -35.53 -1.14 -6.71
CA THR A 68 -35.19 -2.58 -6.71
C THR A 68 -34.09 -3.02 -5.73
N CYS A 69 -33.43 -2.09 -5.03
CA CYS A 69 -32.27 -2.45 -4.19
C CYS A 69 -32.63 -2.96 -2.78
N PHE A 70 -33.87 -2.81 -2.31
CA PHE A 70 -34.21 -3.24 -0.95
C PHE A 70 -34.47 -4.76 -0.83
N ALA A 71 -34.57 -5.49 -1.94
CA ALA A 71 -35.01 -6.89 -1.93
C ALA A 71 -34.11 -7.91 -2.66
N SER A 72 -33.14 -7.48 -3.49
CA SER A 72 -32.36 -8.43 -4.27
C SER A 72 -31.01 -8.76 -3.64
N THR A 73 -31.06 -9.77 -2.75
CA THR A 73 -29.99 -10.67 -2.31
C THR A 73 -28.73 -10.08 -1.67
N PRO A 74 -28.20 -10.71 -0.59
CA PRO A 74 -26.93 -10.32 0.03
C PRO A 74 -25.68 -10.49 -0.85
N SER A 75 -25.83 -10.91 -2.11
CA SER A 75 -24.72 -11.16 -3.04
C SER A 75 -24.08 -9.86 -3.55
N CYS A 76 -24.87 -8.82 -3.87
CA CYS A 76 -24.32 -7.61 -4.49
C CYS A 76 -23.47 -6.77 -3.52
N TRP A 77 -23.83 -6.68 -2.24
CA TRP A 77 -22.97 -6.01 -1.25
C TRP A 77 -21.75 -6.87 -0.89
N ALA A 78 -21.90 -8.20 -0.86
CA ALA A 78 -20.81 -9.11 -0.52
C ALA A 78 -19.70 -9.07 -1.58
N GLU A 79 -20.03 -9.01 -2.87
CA GLU A 79 -19.04 -8.85 -3.94
C GLU A 79 -18.32 -7.50 -3.88
N VAL A 80 -19.04 -6.40 -3.66
CA VAL A 80 -18.43 -5.05 -3.50
C VAL A 80 -17.55 -4.96 -2.25
N ALA A 81 -17.96 -5.60 -1.13
CA ALA A 81 -17.19 -5.61 0.11
C ALA A 81 -15.90 -6.46 0.00
N LEU A 82 -15.92 -7.54 -0.77
CA LEU A 82 -14.74 -8.38 -1.01
C LEU A 82 -13.72 -7.66 -1.91
N ASP A 83 -14.16 -6.90 -2.92
CA ASP A 83 -13.26 -6.09 -3.78
C ASP A 83 -12.61 -4.95 -2.98
N PHE A 84 -13.36 -4.29 -2.08
CA PHE A 84 -12.80 -3.28 -1.18
C PHE A 84 -11.75 -3.84 -0.21
N LYS A 85 -11.93 -5.09 0.25
CA LYS A 85 -10.97 -5.78 1.14
C LYS A 85 -9.71 -6.23 0.39
N SER A 86 -9.81 -6.58 -0.89
CA SER A 86 -8.69 -7.03 -1.71
C SER A 86 -7.88 -5.89 -2.32
N ARG A 87 -8.52 -4.74 -2.61
CA ARG A 87 -7.90 -3.56 -3.25
C ARG A 87 -7.18 -2.63 -2.27
N SER A 88 -7.37 -2.78 -0.95
CA SER A 88 -6.81 -1.87 0.05
C SER A 88 -5.28 -1.93 0.09
N PRO A 89 -4.55 -0.91 -0.41
CA PRO A 89 -3.10 -0.93 -0.49
C PRO A 89 -2.42 -0.71 0.87
N VAL A 90 -3.22 -0.48 1.93
CA VAL A 90 -2.75 -0.17 3.29
C VAL A 90 -2.46 -1.45 4.09
N ALA A 91 -2.81 -2.63 3.59
CA ALA A 91 -2.58 -3.89 4.30
C ALA A 91 -1.13 -4.39 4.27
N ASN A 92 -0.28 -3.90 3.36
CA ASN A 92 1.09 -4.42 3.20
C ASN A 92 2.18 -3.62 3.93
N THR A 93 1.80 -2.61 4.73
CA THR A 93 2.71 -1.94 5.67
C THR A 93 2.35 -2.33 7.10
N GLU A 94 2.32 -3.64 7.38
CA GLU A 94 2.40 -4.12 8.74
C GLU A 94 3.80 -3.79 9.27
N CYS A 95 3.87 -2.77 10.12
CA CYS A 95 5.07 -2.44 10.89
C CYS A 95 5.37 -3.62 11.83
N PRO A 96 6.48 -4.37 11.67
CA PRO A 96 6.90 -5.28 12.72
C PRO A 96 7.33 -4.46 13.94
N ALA A 97 6.82 -4.88 15.12
CA ALA A 97 7.13 -4.32 16.42
C ALA A 97 8.56 -4.68 16.89
#